data_AF-T5AJS4-F1
#
_entry.id   AF-T5AJS4-F1
#
_cell.length_a   1.000
_cell.length_b   1.000
_cell.length_c   1.000
_cell.angle_alpha   90.00
_cell.angle_beta   90.00
_cell.angle_gamma   90.00
#
_symmetry.space_group_name_H-M   'P 1'
#
loop_
_entity.id
_entity.type
_entity.pdbx_description
1 polymer ?
#
loop_
_entity_poly.entity_id
_entity_poly.type
_entity_poly.pdbx_seq_one_letter_code
_entity_poly.pdbx_strand_id
1 'polypeptide(L)'
;MVVTVEPGIYFCRPFLEAAFLANPKHARFIDADVLEGFYPVGGVRIEDCILVTPDGYENLTSAPKGAELLDVINNGGHGEGWPC
;
A
#
# COMPACT_ATOMS: atom_id res chain seq x y z
N MET A 1 -22.44 6.45 6.57
CA MET A 1 -21.70 5.17 6.77
C MET A 1 -20.23 5.51 6.82
N VAL A 2 -19.43 4.89 7.69
CA VAL A 2 -17.97 5.06 7.68
C VAL A 2 -17.34 3.74 7.28
N VAL A 3 -16.41 3.76 6.32
CA VAL A 3 -15.71 2.58 5.80
C VAL A 3 -14.21 2.84 5.68
N THR A 4 -13.40 1.79 5.70
CA THR A 4 -11.99 1.87 5.33
C THR A 4 -11.84 1.68 3.82
N VAL A 5 -10.96 2.48 3.21
CA VAL A 5 -10.47 2.26 1.85
C VAL A 5 -8.98 1.96 1.97
N GLU A 6 -8.61 0.70 1.79
CA GLU A 6 -7.31 0.18 2.21
C GLU A 6 -6.58 -0.70 1.18
N PRO A 7 -6.37 -0.24 -0.07
CA PRO A 7 -5.63 -1.02 -1.06
C PRO A 7 -4.21 -1.34 -0.57
N GLY A 8 -3.77 -2.57 -0.84
CA GLY A 8 -2.42 -3.02 -0.49
C GLY A 8 -1.83 -4.01 -1.48
N ILE A 9 -0.51 -4.00 -1.56
CA ILE A 9 0.30 -4.92 -2.37
C ILE A 9 1.31 -5.59 -1.44
N TYR A 10 1.41 -6.90 -1.52
CA TYR A 10 2.27 -7.71 -0.66
C TYR A 10 2.98 -8.79 -1.46
N PHE A 11 4.27 -8.95 -1.16
CA PHE A 11 5.15 -9.98 -1.67
C PHE A 11 5.26 -11.13 -0.65
N CYS A 12 4.15 -11.81 -0.41
CA CYS A 12 4.10 -12.96 0.50
C CYS A 12 4.68 -14.21 -0.19
N ARG A 13 5.95 -14.54 0.10
CA ARG A 13 6.68 -15.63 -0.56
C ARG A 13 5.92 -16.96 -0.61
N PRO A 14 5.44 -17.53 0.52
CA PRO A 14 4.78 -18.83 0.47
C PRO A 14 3.54 -18.84 -0.44
N PHE A 15 2.80 -17.74 -0.47
CA PHE A 15 1.60 -17.62 -1.28
C PHE A 15 1.91 -17.43 -2.77
N LEU A 16 2.87 -16.55 -3.09
CA LEU A 16 3.28 -16.30 -4.47
C LEU A 16 3.91 -17.54 -5.10
N GLU A 17 4.79 -18.24 -4.38
CA GLU A 17 5.42 -19.47 -4.86
C GLU A 17 4.37 -20.58 -5.09
N ALA A 18 3.50 -20.83 -4.11
CA ALA A 18 2.54 -21.93 -4.18
C ALA A 18 1.37 -21.70 -5.16
N ALA A 19 0.84 -20.47 -5.27
CA ALA A 19 -0.38 -20.20 -6.03
C ALA A 19 -0.13 -19.56 -7.41
N PHE A 20 0.97 -18.83 -7.58
CA PHE A 20 1.24 -18.07 -8.81
C PHE A 20 2.41 -18.64 -9.60
N LEU A 21 3.58 -18.83 -8.98
CA LEU A 21 4.74 -19.35 -9.69
C LEU A 21 4.60 -20.83 -10.06
N ALA A 22 3.97 -21.64 -9.19
CA ALA A 22 3.69 -23.04 -9.49
C ALA A 22 2.63 -23.26 -10.58
N ASN A 23 1.87 -22.21 -10.97
CA ASN A 23 0.80 -22.32 -11.96
C ASN A 23 1.21 -21.65 -13.29
N PRO A 24 1.40 -22.40 -14.39
CA PRO A 24 1.81 -21.84 -15.69
C PRO A 24 0.88 -20.73 -16.22
N LYS A 25 -0.41 -20.74 -15.85
CA LYS A 25 -1.36 -19.68 -16.24
C LYS A 25 -0.97 -18.31 -15.67
N HIS A 26 -0.40 -18.29 -14.47
CA HIS A 26 -0.02 -17.09 -13.73
C HIS A 26 1.48 -16.79 -13.90
N ALA A 27 2.33 -17.81 -13.80
CA ALA A 27 3.79 -17.69 -13.87
C ALA A 27 4.29 -16.95 -15.11
N ARG A 28 3.61 -17.10 -16.26
CA ARG A 28 3.94 -16.38 -17.51
C ARG A 28 3.88 -14.84 -17.40
N PHE A 29 3.29 -14.30 -16.34
CA PHE A 29 3.18 -12.85 -16.10
C PHE A 29 4.14 -12.36 -15.01
N ILE A 30 4.97 -13.24 -14.45
CA ILE A 30 5.82 -12.93 -13.30
C ILE A 30 7.27 -13.20 -13.68
N ASP A 31 8.08 -12.15 -13.66
CA ASP A 31 9.53 -12.26 -13.72
C ASP A 31 10.04 -12.66 -12.33
N ALA A 32 10.51 -13.90 -12.20
CA ALA A 32 10.98 -14.45 -10.93
C ALA A 32 12.28 -13.79 -10.44
N ASP A 33 13.16 -13.38 -11.35
CA ASP A 33 14.43 -12.75 -11.02
C ASP A 33 14.18 -11.35 -10.45
N VAL A 34 13.24 -10.61 -11.04
CA VAL A 34 12.80 -9.31 -10.51
C VAL A 34 12.06 -9.48 -9.18
N LEU A 35 11.16 -10.45 -9.08
CA LEU A 35 10.36 -10.70 -7.88
C LEU A 35 11.23 -10.99 -6.65
N GLU A 36 12.37 -11.66 -6.82
CA GLU A 36 13.26 -12.02 -5.71
C GLU A 36 13.74 -10.77 -4.93
N GLY A 37 13.94 -9.65 -5.63
CA GLY A 37 14.30 -8.37 -5.03
C GLY A 37 13.20 -7.70 -4.21
N PHE A 38 11.93 -8.10 -4.38
CA PHE A 38 10.78 -7.51 -3.70
C PHE A 38 10.34 -8.26 -2.44
N TYR A 39 10.78 -9.50 -2.22
CA TYR A 39 10.45 -10.21 -0.98
C TYR A 39 10.90 -9.50 0.30
N PRO A 40 12.11 -8.89 0.37
CA PRO A 40 12.51 -8.13 1.55
C PRO A 40 11.68 -6.86 1.80
N VAL A 41 11.01 -6.31 0.77
CA VAL A 41 10.12 -5.14 0.91
C VAL A 41 8.87 -5.50 1.71
N GLY A 42 8.42 -6.75 1.62
CA GLY A 42 7.22 -7.21 2.31
C GLY A 42 5.96 -6.69 1.61
N GLY A 43 5.50 -5.49 1.95
CA GLY A 43 4.31 -4.92 1.31
C GLY A 43 3.92 -3.56 1.87
N VAL A 44 2.98 -2.92 1.19
CA VAL A 44 2.46 -1.60 1.54
C VAL A 44 0.93 -1.65 1.52
N ARG A 45 0.31 -0.98 2.49
CA ARG A 45 -1.13 -0.69 2.51
C ARG A 45 -1.31 0.78 2.80
N ILE A 46 -2.18 1.43 2.05
CA ILE A 46 -2.59 2.81 2.29
C ILE A 46 -4.05 2.76 2.69
N GLU A 47 -4.37 3.25 3.88
CA GLU A 47 -5.68 3.12 4.50
C GLU A 47 -6.24 4.50 4.87
N ASP A 48 -7.49 4.75 4.46
CA ASP A 48 -8.24 5.95 4.81
C ASP A 48 -9.63 5.61 5.37
N CYS A 49 -10.09 6.40 6.34
CA CYS A 49 -11.43 6.33 6.90
C CYS A 49 -12.36 7.29 6.14
N ILE A 50 -13.32 6.73 5.41
CA ILE A 50 -14.20 7.48 4.52
C ILE A 50 -15.62 7.53 5.09
N LEU A 51 -16.13 8.74 5.33
CA LEU A 51 -17.54 9.00 5.60
C LEU A 51 -18.29 9.14 4.27
N VAL A 52 -19.17 8.19 3.97
CA VAL A 52 -20.08 8.26 2.81
C VAL A 52 -21.20 9.25 3.10
N THR A 53 -21.39 10.21 2.19
CA THR A 53 -22.43 11.25 2.22
C THR A 53 -23.44 11.01 1.08
N PRO A 54 -24.59 11.70 1.04
CA PRO A 54 -25.57 11.51 -0.03
C PRO A 54 -25.04 11.75 -1.44
N ASP A 55 -24.08 12.68 -1.59
CA ASP A 55 -23.56 13.14 -2.88
C ASP A 55 -22.09 12.76 -3.12
N GLY A 56 -21.49 11.95 -2.24
CA GLY A 56 -20.08 11.57 -2.35
C GLY A 56 -19.47 11.05 -1.04
N TYR A 57 -18.33 11.62 -0.67
CA TYR A 57 -17.60 11.20 0.52
C TYR A 57 -16.76 12.32 1.16
N GLU A 58 -16.47 12.17 2.44
CA GLU A 58 -15.49 12.94 3.20
C GLU A 58 -14.38 11.99 3.68
N ASN A 59 -13.12 12.35 3.45
CA ASN A 59 -11.98 11.60 3.98
C ASN A 59 -11.62 12.14 5.36
N LEU A 60 -11.76 11.30 6.38
CA LEU A 60 -11.48 11.64 7.77
C LEU A 60 -10.01 11.42 8.15
N THR A 61 -9.21 10.81 7.27
CA THR A 61 -7.79 10.56 7.51
C THR A 61 -6.95 11.77 7.14
N SER A 62 -6.16 12.26 8.09
CA SER A 62 -5.20 13.36 7.90
C SER A 62 -3.76 12.90 7.66
N ALA A 63 -3.49 11.60 7.73
CA ALA A 63 -2.14 11.08 7.57
C ALA A 63 -1.61 11.37 6.15
N PRO A 64 -0.34 11.77 6.00
CA PRO A 64 0.28 12.23 4.77
C PRO A 64 0.38 11.06 3.81
N LYS A 65 0.32 11.39 2.52
CA LYS A 65 0.37 10.42 1.42
C LYS A 65 1.29 10.94 0.31
N GLY A 66 1.70 10.05 -0.60
CA GLY A 66 2.50 10.43 -1.76
C GLY A 66 3.79 11.17 -1.39
N ALA A 67 4.05 12.31 -2.02
CA ALA A 67 5.28 13.08 -1.82
C ALA A 67 5.49 13.53 -0.38
N GLU A 68 4.41 13.93 0.32
CA GLU A 68 4.49 14.36 1.72
C GLU A 68 4.89 13.19 2.63
N LEU A 69 4.31 12.00 2.42
CA LEU A 69 4.70 10.80 3.16
C LEU A 69 6.17 10.45 2.92
N LEU A 70 6.64 10.54 1.68
CA LEU A 70 8.03 10.26 1.34
C LEU A 70 8.97 11.28 1.99
N ASP A 71 8.59 12.54 2.07
CA ASP A 71 9.36 13.57 2.78
C ASP A 71 9.44 13.27 4.28
N VAL A 72 8.32 12.88 4.91
CA VAL A 72 8.29 12.46 6.32
C VAL A 72 9.23 11.27 6.57
N ILE A 73 9.19 10.25 5.72
CA ILE A 73 10.03 9.04 5.89
C ILE A 73 11.51 9.36 5.67
N ASN A 74 11.84 10.11 4.63
CA ASN A 74 13.24 10.33 4.24
C ASN A 74 13.91 11.46 5.03
N ASN A 75 13.16 12.49 5.41
CA ASN A 75 13.69 13.73 5.97
C ASN A 75 13.15 14.05 7.37
N GLY A 76 12.27 13.22 7.95
CA GLY A 76 11.79 13.38 9.31
C GLY A 76 10.66 14.41 9.50
N GLY A 77 10.09 14.94 8.41
CA GLY A 77 8.94 15.85 8.41
C GLY A 77 9.28 17.26 8.92
N HIS A 78 9.50 18.20 8.00
CA HIS A 78 9.79 19.61 8.32
C HIS A 78 8.62 20.58 8.04
N GLY A 79 7.37 20.07 8.00
CA GLY A 79 6.19 20.91 7.84
C GLY A 79 5.73 21.53 9.16
N GLU A 80 5.60 22.86 9.20
CA GLU A 80 4.90 23.55 10.30
C GLU A 80 3.48 22.99 10.44
N GLY A 81 3.17 22.39 11.60
CA GLY A 81 1.81 21.92 11.91
C GLY A 81 1.63 20.41 12.09
N TRP A 82 2.70 19.60 12.06
CA TRP A 82 2.60 18.19 12.41
C TRP A 82 2.40 18.00 13.93
N PRO A 83 1.22 17.55 14.40
CA PRO A 83 1.04 17.26 15.81
C PRO A 83 1.71 15.91 16.07
N CYS A 84 2.82 15.92 16.81
CA CYS A 84 3.22 14.75 17.56
C CYS A 84 2.15 14.40 18.59
#